data_AF-A0A3C2ASN1-F1
#
_entry.id   AF-A0A3C2ASN1-F1
#
_cell.length_a   1.000
_cell.length_b   1.000
_cell.length_c   1.000
_cell.angle_alpha   90.00
_cell.angle_beta   90.00
_cell.angle_gamma   90.00
#
_symmetry.space_group_name_H-M   'P 1'
#
loop_
_entity.id
_entity.type
_entity.pdbx_description
1 polymer ?
#
loop_
_entity_poly.entity_id
_entity_poly.type
_entity_poly.pdbx_seq_one_letter_code
_entity_poly.pdbx_strand_id
1 'polypeptide(L)' 'MDATPLPFLTPSPVQKLTVKPELDLYIKRDDLIHPIVSGNKWRKLQGFFQILSLEEPVMTFGGAFSNHLPAAAFAAK' A
#
# COMPACT_ATOMS: atom_id res chain seq x y z
N MET A 1 8.53 7.38 -21.52
CA MET A 1 8.16 6.16 -20.78
C MET A 1 7.13 6.59 -19.76
N ASP A 2 5.88 6.29 -20.06
CA ASP A 2 4.71 6.95 -19.47
C ASP A 2 4.55 6.59 -18.00
N ALA A 3 4.89 7.52 -17.12
CA ALA A 3 4.70 7.42 -15.67
C ALA A 3 3.32 7.96 -15.32
N THR A 4 2.26 7.35 -15.84
CA THR A 4 0.94 7.57 -15.25
C THR A 4 0.93 6.81 -13.91
N PRO A 5 0.81 7.49 -12.75
CA PRO A 5 0.73 6.78 -11.48
C PRO A 5 -0.50 5.87 -11.55
N LEU A 6 -0.28 4.55 -11.38
CA LEU A 6 -1.38 3.60 -11.31
C LEU A 6 -2.29 4.02 -10.15
N PRO A 7 -3.58 4.30 -10.39
CA PRO A 7 -4.44 4.77 -9.33
C PRO A 7 -4.63 3.68 -8.28
N PHE A 8 -4.53 4.04 -7.01
CA PHE A 8 -4.85 3.14 -5.90
C PHE A 8 -6.34 2.77 -5.94
N LEU A 9 -6.63 1.48 -6.07
CA LEU A 9 -8.00 0.96 -6.11
C LEU A 9 -8.60 0.97 -4.70
N THR A 10 -9.24 2.08 -4.34
CA THR A 10 -9.87 2.27 -3.02
C THR A 10 -11.38 2.52 -3.16
N PRO A 11 -12.22 1.99 -2.24
CA PRO A 11 -11.85 1.19 -1.07
C PRO A 11 -11.43 -0.24 -1.44
N SER A 12 -10.52 -0.83 -0.66
CA SER A 12 -10.10 -2.23 -0.86
C SER A 12 -11.27 -3.20 -0.70
N PRO A 13 -11.30 -4.31 -1.45
CA PRO A 13 -12.40 -5.26 -1.37
C PRO A 13 -12.42 -6.00 -0.03
N VAL A 14 -13.62 -6.34 0.44
CA VAL A 14 -13.83 -7.29 1.54
C VAL A 14 -14.19 -8.63 0.90
N GLN A 15 -13.48 -9.68 1.26
CA GLN A 15 -13.69 -11.02 0.73
C GLN A 15 -14.11 -11.96 1.85
N LYS A 16 -15.19 -12.71 1.65
CA LYS A 16 -15.57 -13.81 2.55
C LYS A 16 -14.65 -15.00 2.29
N LEU A 17 -14.12 -15.60 3.36
CA LEU A 17 -13.27 -16.78 3.30
C LEU A 17 -14.05 -17.98 3.81
N THR A 18 -14.20 -19.00 2.96
CA THR A 18 -14.83 -20.26 3.34
C THR A 18 -13.74 -21.21 3.85
N VAL A 19 -13.52 -21.22 5.16
CA VAL A 19 -12.54 -22.11 5.81
C VAL A 19 -13.24 -23.23 6.58
N LYS A 20 -14.35 -22.90 7.25
CA LYS A 20 -15.24 -23.87 7.92
C LYS A 20 -16.70 -23.42 7.74
N PRO A 21 -17.66 -24.36 7.62
CA PRO A 21 -19.06 -24.00 7.38
C PRO A 21 -19.70 -23.21 8.51
N GLU A 22 -19.25 -23.39 9.75
CA GLU A 22 -19.86 -22.74 10.92
C GLU A 22 -19.24 -21.37 11.25
N LEU A 23 -18.22 -20.92 10.51
CA LEU A 23 -17.48 -19.70 10.82
C LEU A 23 -17.59 -18.68 9.68
N ASP A 24 -18.09 -17.50 10.02
CA ASP A 24 -18.06 -16.33 9.15
C ASP A 24 -16.72 -15.60 9.28
N LEU A 25 -15.81 -15.86 8.34
CA LEU A 25 -14.52 -15.18 8.24
C LEU A 25 -14.49 -14.22 7.04
N TYR A 26 -14.03 -13.00 7.26
CA TYR A 26 -13.87 -11.99 6.23
C TYR A 26 -12.45 -11.41 6.26
N ILE A 27 -11.90 -11.09 5.10
CA ILE A 27 -10.61 -10.43 4.94
C ILE A 27 -10.76 -9.13 4.15
N LYS A 28 -10.17 -8.05 4.66
CA LYS A 28 -10.00 -6.79 3.92
C LYS A 28 -8.73 -6.90 3.07
N ARG A 29 -8.89 -6.97 1.76
CA ARG A 29 -7.81 -7.19 0.79
C ARG A 29 -7.08 -5.89 0.42
N ASP A 30 -6.47 -5.26 1.42
CA ASP A 30 -5.64 -4.06 1.23
C ASP A 30 -4.41 -4.34 0.35
N ASP A 31 -4.01 -5.59 0.19
CA ASP A 31 -2.95 -6.00 -0.74
C ASP A 31 -3.31 -5.78 -2.22
N LEU A 32 -4.60 -5.73 -2.57
CA LEU A 32 -5.06 -5.60 -3.96
C LEU A 32 -5.20 -4.15 -4.44
N ILE A 33 -4.92 -3.15 -3.59
CA ILE A 33 -5.13 -1.75 -3.97
C ILE A 33 -4.08 -1.23 -4.96
N HIS A 34 -2.91 -1.86 -5.00
CA HIS A 34 -1.81 -1.48 -5.87
C HIS A 34 -0.80 -2.65 -6.01
N PRO A 35 -0.25 -2.90 -7.23
CA PRO A 35 0.61 -4.08 -7.48
C PRO A 35 1.94 -4.08 -6.71
N ILE A 36 2.52 -2.90 -6.46
CA ILE A 36 3.83 -2.74 -5.79
C ILE A 36 3.66 -2.29 -4.33
N VAL A 37 2.89 -1.22 -4.11
CA VAL A 37 2.64 -0.65 -2.78
C VAL A 37 1.55 -1.42 -2.04
N SER A 38 1.93 -2.22 -1.04
CA SER A 38 0.95 -2.84 -0.13
C SER A 38 0.05 -1.78 0.53
N GLY A 39 -1.25 -2.04 0.62
CA GLY A 39 -2.20 -1.04 1.08
C GLY A 39 -2.00 -0.54 2.50
N ASN A 40 -1.56 -1.39 3.43
CA ASN A 40 -1.23 -0.93 4.79
C ASN A 40 -0.06 0.08 4.79
N LYS A 41 0.90 -0.06 3.88
CA LYS A 41 2.01 0.89 3.75
C LYS A 41 1.53 2.20 3.12
N TRP A 42 0.71 2.13 2.08
CA TRP A 42 0.11 3.33 1.48
C TRP A 42 -0.71 4.13 2.48
N ARG A 43 -1.61 3.48 3.23
CA ARG A 43 -2.42 4.16 4.27
C ARG A 43 -1.59 4.90 5.31
N LYS A 44 -0.39 4.42 5.62
CA LYS A 44 0.55 5.07 6.54
C LYS A 44 1.33 6.20 5.87
N LEU A 45 1.74 6.02 4.62
CA LEU A 45 2.59 6.94 3.89
C LEU A 45 1.83 8.12 3.28
N GLN A 46 0.57 7.93 2.85
CA GLN A 46 -0.20 8.95 2.14
C GLN A 46 -0.26 10.28 2.92
N GLY A 47 -0.53 10.22 4.23
CA GLY A 47 -0.57 11.43 5.05
C GLY A 47 0.78 12.11 5.21
N PHE A 48 1.87 11.34 5.26
CA PHE A 48 3.24 11.87 5.33
C PHE A 48 3.63 12.58 4.03
N PHE A 49 3.33 11.99 2.86
CA PHE A 49 3.63 12.61 1.58
C PHE A 49 2.73 13.79 1.23
N GLN A 50 1.52 13.87 1.79
CA GLN A 50 0.63 15.02 1.61
C GLN A 50 1.17 16.32 2.22
N ILE A 51 2.03 16.23 3.24
CA ILE A 51 2.58 17.39 3.95
C ILE A 51 4.03 17.71 3.56
N LEU A 52 4.67 16.86 2.75
CA LEU A 52 6.03 17.03 2.28
C LEU A 52 6.07 17.91 1.03
N SER A 53 7.09 18.77 0.95
CA SER A 53 7.43 19.41 -0.32
C SER A 53 8.03 18.37 -1.27
N LEU A 54 7.75 18.49 -2.57
CA LEU A 54 8.28 17.60 -3.61
C LEU A 54 9.81 17.64 -3.74
N GLU A 55 10.44 18.65 -3.16
CA GLU A 55 11.88 18.89 -3.23
C GLU A 55 12.65 18.26 -2.06
N GLU A 56 11.94 17.77 -1.04
CA GLU A 56 12.54 17.26 0.19
C GLU A 56 12.97 15.79 0.02
N PRO A 57 14.25 15.46 0.28
CA PRO A 57 14.71 14.08 0.21
C PRO A 57 14.07 13.22 1.30
N VAL A 58 13.55 12.05 0.91
CA VAL A 58 12.92 11.11 1.85
C VAL A 58 13.86 9.95 2.16
N MET A 59 14.14 9.75 3.44
CA MET A 59 14.92 8.61 3.94
C MET A 59 14.04 7.67 4.75
N THR A 60 14.14 6.37 4.49
CA THR A 60 13.50 5.33 5.30
C THR A 60 14.42 4.12 5.44
N PHE A 61 14.10 3.23 6.38
CA PHE A 61 14.89 2.07 6.74
C PHE A 61 14.05 0.80 6.75
N GLY A 62 14.69 -0.34 6.56
CA GLY A 62 14.04 -1.65 6.58
C GLY A 62 15.04 -2.79 6.45
N GLY A 63 14.60 -4.00 6.83
CA GLY A 63 15.38 -5.22 6.62
C GLY A 63 15.34 -5.72 5.17
N ALA A 64 16.06 -6.81 4.90
CA ALA A 64 16.28 -7.36 3.55
C ALA A 64 14.99 -7.66 2.74
N PHE A 65 13.88 -7.98 3.41
CA PHE A 65 12.60 -8.32 2.78
C PHE A 65 11.49 -7.31 3.11
N SER A 66 11.87 -6.06 3.39
CA SER A 66 10.92 -5.03 3.81
C SER A 66 10.04 -4.55 2.65
N ASN A 67 8.75 -4.86 2.70
CA ASN A 67 7.73 -4.29 1.80
C ASN A 67 7.59 -2.76 1.95
N HIS A 68 8.17 -2.15 2.99
CA HIS A 68 8.12 -0.71 3.20
C HIS A 68 9.07 0.06 2.27
N LEU A 69 10.26 -0.50 2.01
CA LEU A 69 11.28 0.14 1.16
C LEU A 69 10.76 0.42 -0.26
N PRO A 70 10.24 -0.56 -1.03
CA PRO A 70 9.70 -0.30 -2.36
C PRO A 70 8.44 0.57 -2.31
N ALA A 71 7.62 0.46 -1.26
CA ALA A 71 6.43 1.29 -1.07
C ALA A 71 6.78 2.78 -0.89
N ALA A 72 7.78 3.09 -0.07
CA ALA A 72 8.24 4.45 0.16
C ALA A 72 8.93 5.03 -1.08
N ALA A 73 9.76 4.24 -1.76
CA ALA A 73 10.43 4.66 -2.99
C ALA A 73 9.43 4.98 -4.11
N PHE A 74 8.34 4.20 -4.25
CA PHE A 74 7.29 4.50 -5.21
C PHE A 74 6.50 5.76 -4.83
N ALA A 75 6.19 5.94 -3.54
CA ALA A 75 5.41 7.09 -3.08
C ALA A 75 6.19 8.41 -3.09
N ALA A 76 7.52 8.37 -3.05
CA ALA A 76 8.40 9.53 -3.16
C ALA A 76 8.74 9.93 -4.61
N LYS A 77 8.17 9.22 -5.60
CA LYS A 77 8.36 9.50 -7.02
C LYS A 77 7.36 10.52 -7.53
#